data_AF-A0A9P4IIX9-F1
#
_entry.id   AF-A0A9P4IIX9-F1
#
_cell.length_a   1.000
_cell.length_b   1.000
_cell.length_c   1.000
_cell.angle_alpha   90.00
_cell.angle_beta   90.00
_cell.angle_gamma   90.00
#
_symmetry.space_group_name_H-M   'P 1'
#
loop_
_entity.id
_entity.type
_entity.pdbx_description
1 polymer ?
#
loop_
_entity_poly.entity_id
_entity_poly.type
_entity_poly.pdbx_seq_one_letter_code
_entity_poly.pdbx_strand_id
1 'polypeptide(L)'
;MHDTAGKFIVYSSPESQWANVPLLGLVEKGYAPDDYEIKDLSLSTAENFDPKYLKINPNGTIPSIVAPKLSQPLTDSTDILKFLDNSRPEGPPLVVDSCDRAVMQKLLDLVHSDKVHTNLILLQARNAEEMKAKQNSSFKDFINARQQKLEEHGAANPQHPFYGPKARDNGTIHKLYNSDIGPEHEEFFMHSDHAFSEFADGMNELEATLVLPYAAGDQVTLADLHIVPWLSHAMWGSGATAIDDFGPLERLIQVSVPDFKIGPKTKEWWANMNKRESFKKVFPKLH
;
A
#
# COMPACT_ATOMS: atom_id res chain seq x y z
N MET A 1 -35.04 -8.32 3.61
CA MET A 1 -34.40 -8.12 4.92
C MET A 1 -32.91 -8.23 4.68
N HIS A 2 -32.19 -7.12 4.69
CA HIS A 2 -30.74 -7.16 4.52
C HIS A 2 -30.17 -7.87 5.75
N ASP A 3 -29.67 -9.10 5.58
CA ASP A 3 -28.81 -9.74 6.57
C ASP A 3 -27.51 -8.94 6.60
N THR A 4 -27.53 -7.82 7.33
CA THR A 4 -26.34 -7.03 7.61
C THR A 4 -25.37 -7.96 8.32
N ALA A 5 -24.11 -8.00 7.90
CA ALA A 5 -23.09 -8.91 8.41
C ALA A 5 -22.74 -8.69 9.91
N GLY A 6 -23.61 -8.03 10.68
CA GLY A 6 -23.30 -7.32 11.90
C GLY A 6 -22.41 -6.11 11.58
N LYS A 7 -22.52 -5.05 12.39
CA LYS A 7 -21.57 -3.94 12.29
C LYS A 7 -20.15 -4.46 12.53
N PHE A 8 -19.21 -4.17 11.64
CA PHE A 8 -17.81 -4.60 11.74
C PHE A 8 -16.84 -3.42 11.87
N ILE A 9 -15.61 -3.69 12.33
CA ILE A 9 -14.57 -2.67 12.52
C ILE A 9 -13.52 -2.84 11.43
N VAL A 10 -13.17 -1.75 10.76
CA VAL A 10 -12.04 -1.63 9.83
C VAL A 10 -10.93 -0.83 10.50
N TYR A 11 -9.82 -1.49 10.81
CA TYR A 11 -8.60 -0.83 11.26
C TYR A 11 -7.87 -0.26 10.04
N SER A 12 -7.74 1.05 9.99
CA SER A 12 -7.30 1.80 8.82
C SER A 12 -6.22 2.82 9.19
N SER A 13 -5.60 3.42 8.17
CA SER A 13 -4.73 4.58 8.31
C SER A 13 -4.67 5.32 6.97
N PRO A 14 -4.79 6.66 6.95
CA PRO A 14 -4.57 7.44 5.74
C PRO A 14 -3.12 7.36 5.24
N GLU A 15 -2.18 6.90 6.08
CA GLU A 15 -0.76 6.77 5.75
C GLU A 15 -0.41 5.41 5.11
N SER A 16 -1.41 4.51 4.94
CA SER A 16 -1.21 3.19 4.34
C SER A 16 -1.92 3.10 2.99
N GLN A 17 -1.17 2.77 1.94
CA GLN A 17 -1.77 2.44 0.64
C GLN A 17 -2.77 1.27 0.77
N TRP A 18 -2.41 0.22 1.50
CA TRP A 18 -3.23 -0.99 1.57
C TRP A 18 -4.51 -0.77 2.38
N ALA A 19 -4.56 0.24 3.25
CA ALA A 19 -5.77 0.63 3.96
C ALA A 19 -6.87 1.13 3.02
N ASN A 20 -6.51 1.67 1.85
CA ASN A 20 -7.50 2.15 0.88
C ASN A 20 -8.18 1.01 0.10
N VAL A 21 -7.62 -0.20 0.08
CA VAL A 21 -8.22 -1.38 -0.57
C VAL A 21 -9.61 -1.69 0.01
N PRO A 22 -9.78 -1.93 1.33
CA PRO A 22 -11.11 -2.13 1.90
C PRO A 22 -11.99 -0.90 1.73
N LEU A 23 -11.47 0.32 1.81
CA LEU A 23 -12.28 1.53 1.64
C LEU A 23 -12.90 1.62 0.24
N LEU A 24 -12.13 1.28 -0.80
CA LEU A 24 -12.65 1.15 -2.16
C LEU A 24 -13.71 0.05 -2.24
N GLY A 25 -13.42 -1.13 -1.66
CA GLY A 25 -14.34 -2.27 -1.62
C GLY A 25 -15.68 -1.94 -0.95
N LEU A 26 -15.65 -1.21 0.17
CA LEU A 26 -16.86 -0.76 0.87
C LEU A 26 -17.76 0.07 -0.04
N VAL A 27 -17.18 0.99 -0.83
CA VAL A 27 -17.94 1.81 -1.78
C VAL A 27 -18.45 0.99 -2.95
N GLU A 28 -17.59 0.18 -3.59
CA GLU A 28 -17.97 -0.64 -4.76
C GLU A 28 -19.07 -1.66 -4.44
N LYS A 29 -19.06 -2.20 -3.22
CA LYS A 29 -20.05 -3.18 -2.75
C LYS A 29 -21.26 -2.54 -2.06
N GLY A 30 -21.33 -1.20 -2.01
CA GLY A 30 -22.49 -0.47 -1.52
C GLY A 30 -22.74 -0.61 -0.01
N TYR A 31 -21.69 -0.76 0.79
CA TYR A 31 -21.80 -0.73 2.24
C TYR A 31 -22.25 0.65 2.72
N ALA A 32 -23.22 0.68 3.62
CA ALA A 32 -23.67 1.91 4.27
C ALA A 32 -22.73 2.28 5.42
N PRO A 33 -22.59 3.56 5.79
CA PRO A 33 -21.79 3.97 6.95
C PRO A 33 -22.14 3.27 8.26
N ASP A 34 -23.40 2.86 8.44
CA ASP A 34 -23.85 2.14 9.65
C ASP A 34 -23.44 0.65 9.65
N ASP A 35 -22.99 0.10 8.52
CA ASP A 35 -22.51 -1.28 8.42
C ASP A 35 -21.13 -1.47 9.08
N TYR A 36 -20.36 -0.40 9.29
CA TYR A 36 -19.00 -0.49 9.79
C TYR A 36 -18.58 0.68 10.69
N GLU A 37 -17.45 0.52 11.36
CA GLU A 37 -16.72 1.57 12.05
C GLU A 37 -15.30 1.59 11.52
N ILE A 38 -14.79 2.78 11.17
CA ILE A 38 -13.36 2.96 10.87
C ILE A 38 -12.65 3.31 12.17
N LYS A 39 -11.65 2.51 12.52
CA LYS A 39 -10.72 2.80 13.61
C LYS A 39 -9.37 3.16 13.02
N ASP A 40 -9.08 4.45 13.05
CA ASP A 40 -7.81 4.97 12.54
C ASP A 40 -6.67 4.67 13.52
N LEU A 41 -5.57 4.17 12.97
CA LEU A 41 -4.30 3.96 13.67
C LEU A 41 -3.22 4.78 12.96
N SER A 42 -2.54 5.65 13.69
CA SER A 42 -1.45 6.45 13.16
C SER A 42 -0.18 5.60 12.98
N LEU A 43 0.30 5.53 11.74
CA LEU A 43 1.60 4.94 11.40
C LEU A 43 2.75 5.89 11.75
N SER A 44 2.53 7.20 11.74
CA SER A 44 3.53 8.19 12.16
C SER A 44 3.89 8.11 13.64
N THR A 45 2.95 7.71 14.50
CA THR A 45 3.22 7.40 15.93
C THR A 45 3.37 5.91 16.21
N ALA A 46 3.41 5.09 15.15
CA ALA A 46 3.59 3.64 15.20
C ALA A 46 2.53 2.88 16.03
N GLU A 47 1.28 3.33 16.04
CA GLU A 47 0.17 2.68 16.76
C GLU A 47 -0.09 1.25 16.26
N ASN A 48 0.31 0.92 15.04
CA ASN A 48 0.30 -0.44 14.51
C ASN A 48 1.22 -1.41 15.27
N PHE A 49 2.10 -0.90 16.14
CA PHE A 49 2.96 -1.70 17.01
C PHE A 49 2.43 -1.79 18.44
N ASP A 50 1.26 -1.21 18.75
CA ASP A 50 0.68 -1.32 20.09
C ASP A 50 0.37 -2.80 20.43
N PRO A 51 0.75 -3.31 21.61
CA PRO A 51 0.50 -4.70 22.00
C PRO A 51 -0.98 -5.13 21.90
N LYS A 52 -1.94 -4.21 22.07
CA LYS A 52 -3.37 -4.50 21.92
C LYS A 52 -3.73 -4.68 20.45
N TYR A 53 -3.14 -3.90 19.55
CA TYR A 53 -3.39 -4.07 18.12
C TYR A 53 -2.66 -5.30 17.55
N LEU A 54 -1.48 -5.65 18.05
CA LEU A 54 -0.78 -6.88 17.65
C LEU A 54 -1.55 -8.17 17.97
N LYS A 55 -2.51 -8.14 18.90
CA LYS A 55 -3.46 -9.24 19.13
C LYS A 55 -4.48 -9.39 17.99
N ILE A 56 -4.70 -8.33 17.23
CA ILE A 56 -5.59 -8.29 16.06
C ILE A 56 -4.78 -8.62 14.81
N ASN A 57 -3.67 -7.91 14.60
CA ASN A 57 -2.75 -8.16 13.50
C ASN A 57 -1.31 -8.37 14.00
N PRO A 58 -0.88 -9.63 14.18
CA PRO A 58 0.47 -9.95 14.63
C PRO A 58 1.60 -9.47 13.72
N ASN A 59 1.30 -9.14 12.45
CA ASN A 59 2.27 -8.61 11.50
C ASN A 59 2.58 -7.12 11.74
N GLY A 60 1.80 -6.43 12.58
CA GLY A 60 1.94 -4.99 12.81
C GLY A 60 1.74 -4.18 11.53
N THR A 61 0.85 -4.62 10.64
CA THR A 61 0.48 -3.93 9.39
C THR A 61 -0.98 -3.48 9.43
N ILE A 62 -1.39 -2.68 8.45
CA ILE A 62 -2.75 -2.19 8.25
C ILE A 62 -3.08 -2.43 6.77
N PRO A 63 -4.29 -2.90 6.39
CA PRO A 63 -5.54 -2.91 7.18
C PRO A 63 -5.79 -4.17 8.02
N SER A 64 -6.85 -4.13 8.84
CA SER A 64 -7.46 -5.33 9.41
C SER A 64 -8.98 -5.17 9.56
N ILE A 65 -9.73 -6.27 9.46
CA ILE A 65 -11.18 -6.29 9.74
C ILE A 65 -11.49 -7.24 10.89
N VAL A 66 -12.36 -6.78 11.80
CA VAL A 66 -13.01 -7.61 12.82
C VAL A 66 -14.51 -7.55 12.60
N ALA A 67 -15.13 -8.70 12.32
CA ALA A 67 -16.56 -8.79 12.07
C ALA A 67 -17.19 -9.93 12.90
N PRO A 68 -18.47 -9.84 13.29
CA PRO A 68 -19.13 -10.90 14.06
C PRO A 68 -19.15 -12.28 13.39
N LYS A 69 -19.17 -12.32 12.05
CA LYS A 69 -19.14 -13.57 11.26
C LYS A 69 -17.75 -14.18 11.12
N LEU A 70 -16.69 -13.51 11.58
CA LEU A 70 -15.32 -13.98 11.50
C LEU A 70 -14.89 -14.62 12.83
N SER A 71 -14.33 -15.83 12.77
CA SER A 71 -13.74 -16.51 13.94
C SER A 71 -12.44 -15.87 14.39
N GLN A 72 -11.74 -15.18 13.49
CA GLN A 72 -10.52 -14.44 13.73
C GLN A 72 -10.46 -13.18 12.84
N PRO A 73 -9.75 -12.12 13.24
CA PRO A 73 -9.56 -10.96 12.38
C PRO A 73 -8.95 -11.33 11.02
N LEU A 74 -9.37 -10.64 9.96
CA LEU A 74 -8.68 -10.67 8.67
C LEU A 74 -7.62 -9.56 8.66
N THR A 75 -6.41 -9.88 8.24
CA THR A 75 -5.24 -9.00 8.34
C THR A 75 -4.52 -8.77 7.00
N ASP A 76 -5.02 -9.41 5.95
CA ASP A 76 -4.52 -9.28 4.57
C ASP A 76 -5.55 -8.54 3.71
N SER A 77 -5.09 -7.58 2.90
CA SER A 77 -6.00 -6.73 2.11
C SER A 77 -6.77 -7.51 1.05
N THR A 78 -6.18 -8.57 0.48
CA THR A 78 -6.82 -9.42 -0.52
C THR A 78 -7.93 -10.24 0.13
N ASP A 79 -7.66 -10.87 1.28
CA ASP A 79 -8.67 -11.65 2.00
C ASP A 79 -9.81 -10.78 2.54
N ILE A 80 -9.48 -9.58 3.02
CA ILE A 80 -10.45 -8.57 3.42
C ILE A 80 -11.37 -8.22 2.24
N LEU A 81 -10.82 -7.91 1.08
CA LEU A 81 -11.62 -7.51 -0.08
C LEU A 81 -12.51 -8.66 -0.58
N LYS A 82 -12.00 -9.90 -0.59
CA LYS A 82 -12.80 -11.10 -0.87
C LYS A 82 -13.94 -11.29 0.13
N PHE A 83 -13.69 -11.06 1.42
CA PHE A 83 -14.73 -11.13 2.45
C PHE A 83 -15.84 -10.09 2.22
N LEU A 84 -15.47 -8.85 1.89
CA LEU A 84 -16.43 -7.78 1.57
C LEU A 84 -17.24 -8.13 0.32
N ASP A 85 -16.60 -8.66 -0.73
CA ASP A 85 -17.28 -9.08 -1.96
C ASP A 85 -18.30 -10.20 -1.69
N ASN A 86 -17.85 -11.28 -1.02
CA ASN A 86 -18.68 -12.44 -0.71
C ASN A 86 -19.84 -12.14 0.25
N SER A 87 -19.67 -11.14 1.12
CA SER A 87 -20.71 -10.74 2.08
C SER A 87 -21.83 -9.89 1.45
N ARG A 88 -21.65 -9.41 0.21
CA ARG A 88 -22.62 -8.63 -0.56
C ARG A 88 -22.73 -9.16 -2.00
N PRO A 89 -23.26 -10.39 -2.20
CA PRO A 89 -23.31 -11.03 -3.51
C PRO A 89 -24.28 -10.35 -4.50
N GLU A 90 -25.17 -9.48 -4.02
CA GLU A 90 -26.12 -8.76 -4.88
C GLU A 90 -25.49 -7.54 -5.60
N GLY A 91 -24.33 -7.05 -5.16
CA GLY A 91 -23.57 -6.01 -5.86
C GLY A 91 -22.69 -6.61 -6.98
N PRO A 92 -22.16 -5.79 -7.91
CA PRO A 92 -21.26 -6.27 -8.97
C PRO A 92 -20.11 -7.09 -8.36
N PRO A 93 -19.85 -8.31 -8.84
CA PRO A 93 -18.80 -9.15 -8.26
C PRO A 93 -17.43 -8.55 -8.55
N LEU A 94 -16.50 -8.65 -7.59
CA LEU A 94 -15.10 -8.27 -7.81
C LEU A 94 -14.25 -9.47 -8.29
N VAL A 95 -14.80 -10.68 -8.17
CA VAL A 95 -14.32 -11.89 -8.86
C VAL A 95 -15.31 -12.24 -9.96
N VAL A 96 -14.99 -11.82 -11.20
CA VAL A 96 -15.90 -11.93 -12.34
C VAL A 96 -15.53 -13.13 -13.22
N ASP A 97 -16.52 -13.94 -13.63
CA ASP A 97 -16.29 -15.09 -14.50
C ASP A 97 -15.88 -14.71 -15.94
N SER A 98 -16.26 -13.53 -16.43
CA SER A 98 -15.86 -13.01 -17.74
C SER A 98 -14.41 -12.50 -17.77
N CYS A 99 -13.81 -12.27 -16.61
CA CYS A 99 -12.43 -11.81 -16.51
C CYS A 99 -11.45 -12.98 -16.61
N ASP A 100 -10.28 -12.71 -17.21
CA ASP A 100 -9.19 -13.66 -17.18
C ASP A 100 -8.62 -13.73 -15.75
N ARG A 101 -8.98 -14.80 -15.03
CA ARG A 101 -8.52 -15.04 -13.66
C ARG A 101 -6.99 -15.13 -13.54
N ALA A 102 -6.31 -15.62 -14.58
CA ALA A 102 -4.85 -15.69 -14.57
C ALA A 102 -4.23 -14.30 -14.70
N VAL A 103 -4.81 -13.43 -15.54
CA VAL A 103 -4.41 -12.01 -15.63
C VAL A 103 -4.65 -11.29 -14.31
N MET A 104 -5.84 -11.43 -13.72
CA MET A 104 -6.17 -10.82 -12.43
C MET A 104 -5.19 -11.27 -11.34
N GLN A 105 -4.89 -12.56 -11.23
CA GLN A 105 -3.95 -13.07 -10.24
C GLN A 105 -2.53 -12.55 -10.48
N LYS A 106 -2.06 -12.55 -11.74
CA LYS A 106 -0.75 -12.01 -12.09
C LYS A 106 -0.60 -10.53 -11.68
N LEU A 107 -1.65 -9.73 -11.89
CA LEU A 107 -1.66 -8.31 -11.50
C LEU A 107 -1.63 -8.12 -9.98
N LEU A 108 -2.40 -8.93 -9.24
CA LEU A 108 -2.37 -8.93 -7.77
C LEU A 108 -0.97 -9.31 -7.26
N ASP A 109 -0.41 -10.41 -7.77
CA ASP A 109 0.93 -10.87 -7.40
C ASP A 109 1.99 -9.81 -7.68
N LEU A 110 1.89 -9.13 -8.83
CA LEU A 110 2.80 -8.06 -9.21
C LEU A 110 2.78 -6.91 -8.19
N VAL A 111 1.63 -6.30 -7.92
CA VAL A 111 1.58 -5.11 -7.03
C VAL A 111 1.88 -5.42 -5.56
N HIS A 112 1.75 -6.68 -5.15
CA HIS A 112 2.14 -7.16 -3.82
C HIS A 112 3.58 -7.68 -3.75
N SER A 113 4.30 -7.76 -4.86
CA SER A 113 5.68 -8.23 -4.88
C SER A 113 6.66 -7.19 -4.36
N ASP A 114 7.79 -7.66 -3.81
CA ASP A 114 8.89 -6.78 -3.39
C ASP A 114 9.44 -5.96 -4.57
N LYS A 115 9.37 -6.48 -5.80
CA LYS A 115 9.84 -5.81 -7.03
C LYS A 115 9.30 -4.39 -7.20
N VAL A 116 8.07 -4.14 -6.74
CA VAL A 116 7.39 -2.85 -6.90
C VAL A 116 6.97 -2.22 -5.58
N HIS A 117 7.68 -2.52 -4.48
CA HIS A 117 7.33 -1.97 -3.18
C HIS A 117 7.49 -0.44 -3.15
N THR A 118 6.46 0.28 -2.73
CA THR A 118 6.45 1.75 -2.77
C THR A 118 7.24 2.42 -1.64
N ASN A 119 7.63 1.66 -0.62
CA ASN A 119 8.61 2.13 0.38
C ASN A 119 9.98 2.46 -0.22
N LEU A 120 10.29 1.93 -1.41
CA LEU A 120 11.47 2.31 -2.20
C LEU A 120 11.47 3.82 -2.43
N ILE A 121 10.35 4.32 -2.94
CA ILE A 121 10.13 5.73 -3.27
C ILE A 121 10.17 6.60 -2.00
N LEU A 122 9.52 6.16 -0.92
CA LEU A 122 9.41 6.93 0.31
C LEU A 122 10.71 7.01 1.10
N LEU A 123 11.42 5.90 1.23
CA LEU A 123 12.45 5.74 2.27
C LEU A 123 13.86 5.54 1.73
N GLN A 124 14.02 5.26 0.44
CA GLN A 124 15.34 4.97 -0.13
C GLN A 124 15.92 6.16 -0.91
N ALA A 125 17.21 6.06 -1.20
CA ALA A 125 18.01 7.08 -1.86
C ALA A 125 19.08 6.40 -2.74
N ARG A 126 19.44 7.02 -3.85
CA ARG A 126 20.45 6.51 -4.80
C ARG A 126 21.77 7.26 -4.76
N ASN A 127 21.83 8.34 -3.99
CA ASN A 127 23.04 9.14 -3.83
C ASN A 127 22.98 9.98 -2.55
N ALA A 128 24.09 10.65 -2.25
CA ALA A 128 24.24 11.44 -1.05
C ALA A 128 23.30 12.66 -0.98
N GLU A 129 22.89 13.23 -2.11
CA GLU A 129 21.96 14.36 -2.15
C GLU A 129 20.55 13.90 -1.78
N GLU A 130 20.05 12.84 -2.41
CA GLU A 130 18.77 12.22 -2.06
C GLU A 130 18.76 11.79 -0.59
N MET A 131 19.84 11.17 -0.10
CA MET A 131 19.92 10.75 1.30
C MET A 131 19.87 11.93 2.27
N LYS A 132 20.58 13.03 1.99
CA LYS A 132 20.50 14.25 2.79
C LYS A 132 19.08 14.83 2.79
N ALA A 133 18.40 14.80 1.64
CA ALA A 133 17.00 15.24 1.56
C ALA A 133 16.10 14.36 2.44
N LYS A 134 16.27 13.03 2.39
CA LYS A 134 15.52 12.09 3.25
C LYS A 134 15.82 12.31 4.74
N GLN A 135 17.09 12.47 5.12
CA GLN A 135 17.51 12.75 6.50
C GLN A 135 16.96 14.09 7.03
N ASN A 136 16.65 15.06 6.16
CA ASN A 136 16.06 16.35 6.53
C ASN A 136 14.53 16.41 6.37
N SER A 137 13.89 15.28 6.03
CA SER A 137 12.44 15.18 5.85
C SER A 137 11.74 14.62 7.08
N SER A 138 10.40 14.73 7.10
CA SER A 138 9.56 14.10 8.14
C SER A 138 9.68 12.57 8.21
N PHE A 139 10.24 11.92 7.17
CA PHE A 139 10.51 10.48 7.21
C PHE A 139 11.58 10.11 8.24
N LYS A 140 12.49 11.04 8.61
CA LYS A 140 13.43 10.80 9.72
C LYS A 140 12.69 10.64 11.04
N ASP A 141 11.75 11.55 11.32
CA ASP A 141 10.92 11.48 12.53
C ASP A 141 10.05 10.22 12.53
N PHE A 142 9.47 9.87 11.39
CA PHE A 142 8.72 8.62 11.20
C PHE A 142 9.56 7.39 11.57
N ILE A 143 10.78 7.27 11.04
CA ILE A 143 11.66 6.13 11.30
C ILE A 143 12.12 6.10 12.77
N ASN A 144 12.41 7.27 13.35
CA ASN A 144 12.83 7.40 14.75
C ASN A 144 11.71 7.00 15.71
N ALA A 145 10.49 7.51 15.50
CA ALA A 145 9.33 7.17 16.31
C ALA A 145 9.05 5.66 16.29
N ARG A 146 9.21 5.03 15.12
CA ARG A 146 9.06 3.58 14.97
C ARG A 146 10.14 2.80 15.71
N GLN A 147 11.41 3.20 15.58
CA GLN A 147 12.50 2.54 16.31
C GLN A 147 12.29 2.64 17.81
N GLN A 148 11.98 3.85 18.31
CA GLN A 148 11.70 4.09 19.72
C GLN A 148 10.56 3.22 20.22
N LYS A 149 9.43 3.15 19.49
CA LYS A 149 8.28 2.33 19.90
C LYS A 149 8.58 0.84 19.92
N LEU A 150 9.34 0.35 18.95
CA LEU A 150 9.76 -1.06 18.91
C LEU A 150 10.65 -1.42 20.11
N GLU A 151 11.57 -0.54 20.48
CA GLU A 151 12.46 -0.74 21.63
C GLU A 151 11.71 -0.61 22.96
N GLU A 152 10.86 0.41 23.13
CA GLU A 152 10.03 0.61 24.32
C GLU A 152 9.12 -0.60 24.58
N HIS A 153 8.36 -1.02 23.56
CA HIS A 153 7.46 -2.16 23.70
C HIS A 153 8.21 -3.48 23.80
N GLY A 154 9.35 -3.63 23.12
CA GLY A 154 10.22 -4.79 23.23
C GLY A 154 10.80 -4.95 24.64
N ALA A 155 11.26 -3.86 25.25
CA ALA A 155 11.75 -3.86 26.64
C ALA A 155 10.63 -4.19 27.64
N ALA A 156 9.42 -3.67 27.42
CA ALA A 156 8.26 -3.98 28.25
C ALA A 156 7.71 -5.40 28.03
N ASN A 157 7.99 -6.02 26.87
CA ASN A 157 7.50 -7.34 26.48
C ASN A 157 8.61 -8.22 25.87
N PRO A 158 9.67 -8.60 26.61
CA PRO A 158 10.87 -9.22 26.03
C PRO A 158 10.64 -10.55 25.31
N GLN A 159 9.56 -11.26 25.64
CA GLN A 159 9.19 -12.55 25.06
C GLN A 159 8.22 -12.42 23.88
N HIS A 160 7.77 -11.22 23.55
CA HIS A 160 6.84 -11.03 22.43
C HIS A 160 7.58 -11.23 21.10
N PRO A 161 7.12 -12.11 20.20
CA PRO A 161 7.88 -12.53 19.02
C PRO A 161 8.08 -11.42 17.98
N PHE A 162 7.25 -10.38 18.01
CA PHE A 162 7.29 -9.27 17.05
C PHE A 162 8.45 -8.29 17.26
N TYR A 163 8.68 -7.80 18.48
CA TYR A 163 9.50 -6.60 18.69
C TYR A 163 10.98 -6.81 18.40
N GLY A 164 11.56 -7.93 18.84
CA GLY A 164 12.99 -8.20 18.64
C GLY A 164 13.41 -8.23 17.16
N PRO A 165 12.78 -9.08 16.32
CA PRO A 165 13.01 -9.07 14.88
C PRO A 165 12.70 -7.72 14.25
N LYS A 166 11.54 -7.13 14.54
CA LYS A 166 11.13 -5.88 13.88
C LYS A 166 12.02 -4.69 14.23
N ALA A 167 12.54 -4.62 15.45
CA ALA A 167 13.51 -3.59 15.87
C ALA A 167 14.86 -3.72 15.13
N ARG A 168 15.29 -4.95 14.79
CA ARG A 168 16.49 -5.15 13.96
C ARG A 168 16.23 -4.72 12.53
N ASP A 169 15.08 -5.10 11.96
CA ASP A 169 14.73 -4.75 10.58
C ASP A 169 14.61 -3.22 10.40
N ASN A 170 13.86 -2.54 11.28
CA ASN A 170 13.76 -1.07 11.26
C ASN A 170 15.10 -0.39 11.63
N GLY A 171 15.91 -1.05 12.46
CA GLY A 171 17.22 -0.58 12.89
C GLY A 171 18.18 -0.32 11.72
N THR A 172 18.09 -1.11 10.64
CA THR A 172 18.92 -0.93 9.45
C THR A 172 18.68 0.42 8.78
N ILE A 173 17.42 0.75 8.47
CA ILE A 173 17.09 2.04 7.85
C ILE A 173 17.23 3.19 8.86
N HIS A 174 16.90 2.97 10.13
CA HIS A 174 17.10 3.93 11.20
C HIS A 174 18.56 4.36 11.33
N LYS A 175 19.50 3.41 11.26
CA LYS A 175 20.94 3.72 11.27
C LYS A 175 21.30 4.66 10.12
N LEU A 176 20.90 4.32 8.88
CA LEU A 176 21.20 5.13 7.70
C LEU A 176 20.66 6.57 7.83
N TYR A 177 19.48 6.75 8.41
CA TYR A 177 18.87 8.08 8.60
C TYR A 177 19.52 8.92 9.72
N ASN A 178 20.29 8.30 10.61
CA ASN A 178 20.85 8.94 11.80
C ASN A 178 22.39 8.96 11.84
N SER A 179 23.06 8.46 10.80
CA SER A 179 24.51 8.52 10.66
C SER A 179 24.95 9.47 9.54
N ASP A 180 26.19 9.94 9.64
CA ASP A 180 26.87 10.61 8.54
C ASP A 180 26.99 9.67 7.34
N ILE A 181 26.88 10.23 6.14
CA ILE A 181 26.96 9.47 4.89
C ILE A 181 28.36 8.86 4.74
N GLY A 182 28.41 7.54 4.59
CA GLY A 182 29.65 6.76 4.47
C GLY A 182 29.48 5.48 3.67
N PRO A 183 30.40 4.51 3.79
CA PRO A 183 30.42 3.31 2.94
C PRO A 183 29.14 2.47 2.97
N GLU A 184 28.46 2.36 4.12
CA GLU A 184 27.17 1.63 4.21
C GLU A 184 26.07 2.31 3.38
N HIS A 185 26.11 3.64 3.23
CA HIS A 185 25.18 4.36 2.36
C HIS A 185 25.49 4.12 0.89
N GLU A 186 26.76 3.97 0.51
CA GLU A 186 27.13 3.68 -0.89
C GLU A 186 26.56 2.31 -1.33
N GLU A 187 26.65 1.30 -0.48
CA GLU A 187 26.01 -0.01 -0.73
C GLU A 187 24.48 0.11 -0.80
N PHE A 188 23.88 0.85 0.13
CA PHE A 188 22.44 1.14 0.12
C PHE A 188 22.00 1.85 -1.17
N PHE A 189 22.78 2.80 -1.67
CA PHE A 189 22.50 3.53 -2.90
C PHE A 189 22.52 2.64 -4.12
N MET A 190 23.52 1.75 -4.23
CA MET A 190 23.60 0.77 -5.31
C MET A 190 22.39 -0.16 -5.32
N HIS A 191 21.98 -0.68 -4.16
CA HIS A 191 20.79 -1.52 -4.05
C HIS A 191 19.51 -0.75 -4.38
N SER A 192 19.41 0.50 -3.94
CA SER A 192 18.25 1.37 -4.25
C SER A 192 18.14 1.62 -5.75
N ASP A 193 19.26 1.89 -6.43
CA ASP A 193 19.28 2.13 -7.87
C ASP A 193 18.87 0.90 -8.70
N HIS A 194 19.33 -0.29 -8.28
CA HIS A 194 18.86 -1.55 -8.85
C HIS A 194 17.36 -1.75 -8.61
N ALA A 195 16.88 -1.51 -7.39
CA ALA A 195 15.46 -1.65 -7.06
C ALA A 195 14.58 -0.68 -7.87
N PHE A 196 15.06 0.52 -8.20
CA PHE A 196 14.35 1.43 -9.12
C PHE A 196 14.28 0.90 -10.55
N SER A 197 15.31 0.19 -11.02
CA SER A 197 15.29 -0.49 -12.31
C SER A 197 14.26 -1.64 -12.31
N GLU A 198 14.22 -2.43 -11.24
CA GLU A 198 13.21 -3.48 -11.05
C GLU A 198 11.78 -2.93 -10.95
N PHE A 199 11.61 -1.79 -10.27
CA PHE A 199 10.33 -1.08 -10.21
C PHE A 199 9.87 -0.64 -11.60
N ALA A 200 10.78 -0.11 -12.43
CA ALA A 200 10.49 0.26 -13.82
C ALA A 200 10.04 -0.96 -14.65
N ASP A 201 10.72 -2.10 -14.50
CA ASP A 201 10.33 -3.35 -15.13
C ASP A 201 8.95 -3.85 -14.65
N GLY A 202 8.64 -3.65 -13.38
CA GLY A 202 7.33 -3.96 -12.82
C GLY A 202 6.23 -3.07 -13.42
N MET A 203 6.49 -1.78 -13.62
CA MET A 203 5.57 -0.88 -14.32
C MET A 203 5.36 -1.28 -15.79
N ASN A 204 6.42 -1.73 -16.48
CA ASN A 204 6.31 -2.26 -17.84
C ASN A 204 5.51 -3.57 -17.89
N GLU A 205 5.67 -4.43 -16.88
CA GLU A 205 4.91 -5.66 -16.74
C GLU A 205 3.41 -5.39 -16.47
N LEU A 206 3.10 -4.40 -15.64
CA LEU A 206 1.73 -3.92 -15.42
C LEU A 206 1.13 -3.48 -16.76
N GLU A 207 1.79 -2.57 -17.48
CA GLU A 207 1.35 -2.07 -18.80
C GLU A 207 1.06 -3.22 -19.77
N ALA A 208 1.97 -4.19 -19.87
CA ALA A 208 1.81 -5.34 -20.74
C ALA A 208 0.63 -6.23 -20.33
N THR A 209 0.39 -6.39 -19.03
CA THR A 209 -0.58 -7.35 -18.48
C THR A 209 -2.02 -6.80 -18.45
N LEU A 210 -2.22 -5.48 -18.35
CA LEU A 210 -3.56 -4.87 -18.30
C LEU A 210 -4.46 -5.32 -19.46
N VAL A 211 -5.74 -5.58 -19.20
CA VAL A 211 -6.76 -5.86 -20.23
C VAL A 211 -7.91 -4.86 -20.07
N LEU A 212 -7.82 -3.77 -20.83
CA LEU A 212 -8.74 -2.62 -20.75
C LEU A 212 -10.20 -2.97 -21.06
N PRO A 213 -11.18 -2.17 -20.58
CA PRO A 213 -11.05 -0.86 -19.92
C PRO A 213 -10.60 -0.87 -18.45
N TYR A 214 -10.70 -2.01 -17.77
CA TYR A 214 -10.25 -2.20 -16.38
C TYR A 214 -9.00 -3.08 -16.33
N ALA A 215 -8.59 -3.57 -15.16
CA ALA A 215 -7.30 -4.25 -15.03
C ALA A 215 -7.27 -5.60 -15.74
N ALA A 216 -8.39 -6.34 -15.69
CA ALA A 216 -8.50 -7.70 -16.19
C ALA A 216 -9.74 -7.94 -17.09
N GLY A 217 -10.28 -6.88 -17.71
CA GLY A 217 -11.38 -6.98 -18.66
C GLY A 217 -12.35 -5.80 -18.65
N ASP A 218 -13.62 -6.11 -18.86
CA ASP A 218 -14.74 -5.16 -19.00
C ASP A 218 -15.34 -4.69 -17.68
N GLN A 219 -14.91 -5.27 -16.55
CA GLN A 219 -15.42 -4.98 -15.22
C GLN A 219 -14.29 -4.72 -14.22
N VAL A 220 -14.62 -3.98 -13.17
CA VAL A 220 -13.72 -3.77 -12.03
C VAL A 220 -13.60 -5.07 -11.24
N THR A 221 -12.37 -5.41 -10.90
CA THR A 221 -12.03 -6.63 -10.18
C THR A 221 -11.23 -6.34 -8.91
N LEU A 222 -10.89 -7.39 -8.17
CA LEU A 222 -9.93 -7.30 -7.06
C LEU A 222 -8.61 -6.63 -7.49
N ALA A 223 -8.12 -6.90 -8.71
CA ALA A 223 -6.86 -6.34 -9.19
C ALA A 223 -6.93 -4.81 -9.25
N ASP A 224 -7.99 -4.24 -9.81
CA ASP A 224 -8.18 -2.79 -9.90
C ASP A 224 -8.09 -2.11 -8.52
N LEU A 225 -8.76 -2.70 -7.54
CA LEU A 225 -8.84 -2.13 -6.18
C LEU A 225 -7.55 -2.29 -5.37
N HIS A 226 -6.58 -3.06 -5.86
CA HIS A 226 -5.23 -3.15 -5.29
C HIS A 226 -4.22 -2.30 -6.07
N ILE A 227 -4.32 -2.24 -7.40
CA ILE A 227 -3.43 -1.41 -8.23
C ILE A 227 -3.68 0.08 -7.92
N VAL A 228 -4.94 0.50 -7.76
CA VAL A 228 -5.26 1.93 -7.51
C VAL A 228 -4.53 2.47 -6.28
N PRO A 229 -4.65 1.87 -5.07
CA PRO A 229 -3.94 2.39 -3.91
C PRO A 229 -2.42 2.34 -4.04
N TRP A 230 -1.87 1.27 -4.62
CA TRP A 230 -0.44 1.13 -4.83
C TRP A 230 0.11 2.23 -5.74
N LEU A 231 -0.53 2.48 -6.89
CA LEU A 231 -0.08 3.51 -7.82
C LEU A 231 -0.32 4.92 -7.28
N SER A 232 -1.45 5.16 -6.59
CA SER A 232 -1.69 6.42 -5.88
C SER A 232 -0.55 6.75 -4.91
N HIS A 233 -0.13 5.77 -4.11
CA HIS A 233 0.93 5.95 -3.12
C HIS A 233 2.31 6.11 -3.78
N ALA A 234 2.60 5.39 -4.87
CA ALA A 234 3.81 5.61 -5.66
C ALA A 234 3.88 7.05 -6.23
N MET A 235 2.77 7.53 -6.81
CA MET A 235 2.65 8.88 -7.35
C MET A 235 2.82 9.93 -6.26
N TRP A 236 2.10 9.80 -5.14
CA TRP A 236 2.25 10.72 -4.01
C TRP A 236 3.69 10.72 -3.47
N GLY A 237 4.26 9.55 -3.25
CA GLY A 237 5.62 9.41 -2.72
C GLY A 237 6.69 10.03 -3.62
N SER A 238 6.42 10.10 -4.93
CA SER A 238 7.29 10.77 -5.91
C SER A 238 7.14 12.29 -5.94
N GLY A 239 6.18 12.85 -5.20
CA GLY A 239 5.91 14.29 -5.11
C GLY A 239 4.79 14.79 -6.03
N ALA A 240 3.95 13.90 -6.58
CA ALA A 240 2.75 14.33 -7.29
C ALA A 240 1.74 14.98 -6.35
N THR A 241 1.02 15.98 -6.86
CA THR A 241 0.00 16.73 -6.09
C THR A 241 -1.38 16.63 -6.75
N ALA A 242 -1.44 16.14 -7.98
CA ALA A 242 -2.66 15.89 -8.74
C ALA A 242 -2.83 14.38 -8.99
N ILE A 243 -4.09 13.93 -9.03
CA ILE A 243 -4.46 12.51 -9.17
C ILE A 243 -4.02 11.91 -10.50
N ASP A 244 -3.87 12.73 -11.54
CA ASP A 244 -3.51 12.33 -12.90
C ASP A 244 -2.10 12.77 -13.31
N ASP A 245 -1.31 13.32 -12.38
CA ASP A 245 0.06 13.76 -12.64
C ASP A 245 1.08 12.63 -12.43
N PHE A 246 1.34 11.87 -13.48
CA PHE A 246 2.38 10.83 -13.51
C PHE A 246 3.81 11.39 -13.62
N GLY A 247 3.96 12.69 -13.91
CA GLY A 247 5.25 13.29 -14.25
C GLY A 247 6.32 13.15 -13.16
N PRO A 248 6.01 13.40 -11.87
CA PRO A 248 6.95 13.19 -10.77
C PRO A 248 7.45 11.75 -10.67
N LEU A 249 6.56 10.75 -10.83
CA LEU A 249 6.92 9.34 -10.78
C LEU A 249 7.80 8.95 -11.97
N GLU A 250 7.46 9.40 -13.19
CA GLU A 250 8.31 9.21 -14.37
C GLU A 250 9.71 9.78 -14.12
N ARG A 251 9.81 11.05 -13.71
CA ARG A 251 11.11 11.70 -13.45
C ARG A 251 11.92 11.00 -12.36
N LEU A 252 11.25 10.51 -11.31
CA LEU A 252 11.89 9.78 -10.23
C LEU A 252 12.54 8.48 -10.76
N ILE A 253 11.80 7.69 -11.53
CA ILE A 253 12.30 6.42 -12.10
C ILE A 253 13.38 6.69 -13.16
N GLN A 254 13.26 7.78 -13.92
CA GLN A 254 14.20 8.15 -14.98
C GLN A 254 15.62 8.45 -14.52
N VAL A 255 15.84 8.68 -13.23
CA VAL A 255 17.20 8.77 -12.67
C VAL A 255 17.94 7.44 -12.82
N SER A 256 17.26 6.30 -12.70
CA SER A 256 17.83 4.95 -12.86
C SER A 256 17.57 4.39 -14.26
N VAL A 257 16.43 4.73 -14.89
CA VAL A 257 16.03 4.23 -16.22
C VAL A 257 15.63 5.40 -17.14
N PRO A 258 16.58 6.08 -17.82
CA PRO A 258 16.37 7.38 -18.48
C PRO A 258 15.19 7.45 -19.47
N ASP A 259 14.93 6.36 -20.19
CA ASP A 259 13.88 6.30 -21.20
C ASP A 259 12.51 5.86 -20.65
N PHE A 260 12.40 5.61 -19.33
CA PHE A 260 11.17 5.14 -18.72
C PHE A 260 10.01 6.12 -18.92
N LYS A 261 8.84 5.58 -19.27
CA LYS A 261 7.57 6.29 -19.37
C LYS A 261 6.43 5.42 -18.90
N ILE A 262 5.43 6.04 -18.28
CA ILE A 262 4.18 5.34 -17.97
C ILE A 262 3.45 5.10 -19.29
N GLY A 263 3.17 3.82 -19.56
CA GLY A 263 2.55 3.37 -20.79
C GLY A 263 1.11 3.86 -20.98
N PRO A 264 0.62 3.89 -22.23
CA PRO A 264 -0.70 4.41 -22.56
C PRO A 264 -1.84 3.57 -21.94
N LYS A 265 -1.71 2.24 -21.83
CA LYS A 265 -2.78 1.42 -21.23
C LYS A 265 -2.94 1.73 -19.74
N THR A 266 -1.83 1.94 -19.04
CA THR A 266 -1.83 2.32 -17.62
C THR A 266 -2.52 3.68 -17.43
N LYS A 267 -2.24 4.66 -18.31
CA LYS A 267 -2.91 5.98 -18.29
C LYS A 267 -4.40 5.87 -18.58
N GLU A 268 -4.79 5.07 -19.57
CA GLU A 268 -6.20 4.86 -19.92
C GLU A 268 -6.96 4.14 -18.81
N TRP A 269 -6.39 3.06 -18.27
CA TRP A 269 -6.92 2.32 -17.12
C TRP A 269 -7.14 3.25 -15.92
N TRP A 270 -6.13 4.06 -15.57
CA TRP A 270 -6.23 5.03 -14.48
C TRP A 270 -7.36 6.05 -14.73
N ALA A 271 -7.46 6.57 -15.94
CA ALA A 271 -8.54 7.49 -16.31
C ALA A 271 -9.94 6.83 -16.21
N ASN A 272 -10.04 5.52 -16.47
CA ASN A 272 -11.28 4.77 -16.28
C ASN A 272 -11.61 4.56 -14.81
N MET A 273 -10.61 4.24 -13.97
CA MET A 273 -10.79 4.14 -12.52
C MET A 273 -11.15 5.48 -11.88
N ASN A 274 -10.53 6.58 -12.31
CA ASN A 274 -10.79 7.94 -11.80
C ASN A 274 -12.25 8.40 -12.01
N LYS A 275 -12.94 7.86 -13.02
CA LYS A 275 -14.37 8.16 -13.26
C LYS A 275 -15.28 7.54 -12.21
N ARG A 276 -14.83 6.52 -11.47
CA ARG A 276 -15.65 5.75 -10.52
C ARG A 276 -15.91 6.51 -9.23
N GLU A 277 -17.09 6.30 -8.66
CA GLU A 277 -17.49 6.93 -7.40
C GLU A 277 -16.66 6.46 -6.21
N SER A 278 -16.21 5.19 -6.21
CA SER A 278 -15.26 4.65 -5.22
C SER A 278 -13.95 5.44 -5.21
N PHE A 279 -13.36 5.63 -6.39
CA PHE A 279 -12.13 6.36 -6.57
C PHE A 279 -12.26 7.79 -6.06
N LYS A 280 -13.29 8.54 -6.50
CA LYS A 280 -13.52 9.94 -6.07
C LYS A 280 -13.73 10.08 -4.56
N LYS A 281 -14.37 9.09 -3.91
CA LYS A 281 -14.62 9.12 -2.47
C LYS A 281 -13.39 8.80 -1.64
N VAL A 282 -12.59 7.81 -2.05
CA VAL A 282 -11.41 7.36 -1.31
C VAL A 282 -10.19 8.23 -1.61
N PHE A 283 -10.08 8.73 -2.84
CA PHE A 283 -9.03 9.63 -3.31
C PHE A 283 -9.65 10.96 -3.79
N PRO A 284 -10.22 11.78 -2.90
CA PRO A 284 -10.75 13.10 -3.29
C PRO A 284 -9.63 14.10 -3.64
N LYS A 285 -8.42 13.79 -3.19
CA LYS A 285 -7.13 14.41 -3.51
C LYS A 285 -6.10 13.28 -3.55
N LEU A 286 -4.95 13.51 -4.19
CA LEU A 286 -3.86 12.54 -4.09
C LEU A 286 -3.50 12.41 -2.60
N HIS A 287 -3.51 11.17 -2.11
CA HIS A 287 -3.26 10.77 -0.71
C HIS A 287 -2.00 11.45 -0.20
#